data_AF-A0A6V8SHP5-F1
#
_entry.id   AF-A0A6V8SHP5-F1
#
_cell.length_a   1.000
_cell.length_b   1.000
_cell.length_c   1.000
_cell.angle_alpha   90.00
_cell.angle_beta   90.00
_cell.angle_gamma   90.00
#
_symmetry.space_group_name_H-M   'P 1'
#
loop_
_entity.id
_entity.type
_entity.pdbx_description
1 polymer ?
#
loop_
_entity_poly.entity_id
_entity_poly.type
_entity_poly.pdbx_seq_one_letter_code
_entity_poly.pdbx_strand_id
1 'polypeptide(L)' 'MNNDNKDENRKFFFFYFNPKDPSSTVDRKNGKGVTINFASKEGRRLFLFLMIPAIMMMIIVAFIAILSSR' A
#
# COMPACT_ATOMS: atom_id res chain seq x y z
N MET A 1 -15.33 -23.87 2.58
CA MET A 1 -15.04 -22.41 2.62
C MET A 1 -14.72 -21.99 1.19
N ASN A 2 -15.63 -21.22 0.57
CA ASN A 2 -15.61 -20.95 -0.86
C ASN A 2 -14.49 -19.95 -1.20
N ASN A 3 -13.47 -20.39 -1.95
CA ASN A 3 -12.23 -19.64 -2.20
C ASN A 3 -12.32 -18.69 -3.42
N ASP A 4 -13.45 -18.70 -4.11
CA ASP A 4 -13.59 -18.08 -5.43
C ASP A 4 -13.79 -16.56 -5.36
N ASN A 5 -14.30 -16.03 -4.24
CA ASN A 5 -14.55 -14.58 -4.06
C ASN A 5 -13.30 -13.74 -3.78
N LYS A 6 -12.14 -14.38 -3.50
CA LYS A 6 -10.92 -13.64 -3.14
C LYS A 6 -10.09 -13.21 -4.34
N ASP A 7 -10.33 -13.77 -5.53
CA ASP A 7 -9.58 -13.42 -6.75
C ASP A 7 -10.16 -12.18 -7.47
N GLU A 8 -11.47 -11.93 -7.40
CA GLU A 8 -12.12 -10.75 -8.01
C GLU A 8 -11.63 -9.41 -7.46
N ASN A 9 -11.07 -9.40 -6.26
CA ASN A 9 -10.68 -8.19 -5.53
C ASN A 9 -9.24 -7.74 -5.78
N ARG A 10 -8.49 -8.45 -6.65
CA ARG A 10 -7.09 -8.16 -6.95
C ARG A 10 -6.99 -7.29 -8.20
N LYS A 11 -7.16 -5.97 -8.04
CA LYS A 11 -7.18 -5.05 -9.19
C LYS A 11 -5.83 -4.83 -9.87
N PHE A 12 -4.72 -5.11 -9.19
CA PHE A 12 -3.37 -5.15 -9.76
C PHE A 12 -2.59 -6.19 -8.97
N PHE A 13 -1.63 -6.86 -9.59
CA PHE A 13 -0.88 -8.01 -9.04
C PHE A 13 -0.36 -7.82 -7.59
N PHE A 14 -0.22 -6.58 -7.12
CA PHE A 14 0.25 -6.22 -5.77
C PHE A 14 -0.81 -5.62 -4.84
N PHE A 15 -1.95 -5.12 -5.36
CA PHE A 15 -2.92 -4.35 -4.58
C PHE A 15 -4.21 -5.15 -4.35
N TYR A 16 -4.55 -5.38 -3.08
CA TYR A 16 -5.80 -5.99 -2.66
C TYR A 16 -6.86 -4.91 -2.43
N PHE A 17 -8.05 -5.10 -2.98
CA PHE A 17 -9.13 -4.14 -2.90
C PHE A 17 -10.46 -4.86 -2.65
N ASN A 18 -10.90 -4.92 -1.40
CA ASN A 18 -12.18 -5.51 -1.04
C ASN A 18 -12.99 -4.55 -0.17
N PRO A 19 -14.02 -3.86 -0.72
CA PRO A 19 -14.83 -2.91 0.04
C PRO A 19 -15.77 -3.57 1.05
N LYS A 20 -16.01 -4.90 0.95
CA LYS A 20 -16.84 -5.66 1.90
C LYS A 20 -16.05 -6.10 3.13
N ASP A 21 -14.73 -5.99 3.09
CA ASP A 21 -13.83 -6.34 4.19
C ASP A 21 -13.35 -5.05 4.88
N PRO A 22 -13.73 -4.82 6.15
CA PRO A 22 -13.32 -3.62 6.88
C PRO A 22 -11.84 -3.62 7.27
N SER A 23 -11.14 -4.75 7.13
CA SER A 23 -9.74 -4.90 7.54
C SER A 23 -8.82 -3.96 6.76
N SER A 24 -7.82 -3.39 7.44
CA SER A 24 -6.78 -2.54 6.81
C SER A 24 -5.72 -3.36 6.09
N THR A 25 -5.45 -4.56 6.59
CA THR A 25 -4.51 -5.53 6.02
C THR A 25 -5.13 -6.92 6.02
N VAL A 26 -4.69 -7.75 5.09
CA VAL A 26 -5.08 -9.15 4.99
C VAL A 26 -3.85 -10.01 4.70
N ASP A 27 -3.87 -11.24 5.17
CA ASP A 27 -2.81 -12.21 4.85
C ASP A 27 -2.81 -12.54 3.36
N ARG A 28 -1.62 -12.68 2.79
CA ARG A 28 -1.49 -13.14 1.40
C ARG A 28 -1.90 -14.61 1.31
N LYS A 29 -2.49 -15.01 0.17
CA LYS A 29 -2.96 -16.39 -0.08
C LYS A 29 -1.88 -17.47 0.13
N ASN A 30 -0.60 -17.14 -0.07
CA ASN A 30 0.51 -18.06 0.15
C ASN A 30 0.95 -18.17 1.62
N GLY A 31 0.21 -17.56 2.55
CA GLY A 31 0.52 -17.53 3.99
C GLY A 31 1.78 -16.73 4.34
N LYS A 32 2.39 -16.03 3.38
CA LYS A 32 3.66 -15.32 3.57
C LYS A 32 3.46 -13.82 3.38
N GLY A 33 3.37 -13.14 4.52
CA GLY A 33 3.26 -11.70 4.60
C GLY A 33 1.83 -11.17 4.45
N VAL A 34 1.70 -9.87 4.64
CA VAL A 34 0.44 -9.14 4.60
C VAL A 34 0.35 -8.28 3.34
N THR A 35 -0.87 -7.98 2.93
CA THR A 35 -1.17 -6.96 1.92
C THR A 35 -2.16 -5.96 2.48
N ILE A 36 -2.11 -4.73 1.96
CA ILE A 36 -2.99 -3.65 2.40
C ILE A 36 -4.29 -3.73 1.60
N ASN A 37 -5.42 -3.58 2.29
CA ASN A 37 -6.72 -3.42 1.65
C ASN A 37 -6.94 -1.94 1.30
N PHE A 38 -6.80 -1.60 0.04
CA PHE A 38 -6.95 -0.21 -0.42
C PHE A 38 -8.40 0.28 -0.45
N ALA A 39 -9.37 -0.63 -0.29
CA ALA A 39 -10.77 -0.26 -0.18
C ALA A 39 -11.09 0.38 1.18
N SER A 40 -10.37 0.01 2.26
CA SER A 40 -10.58 0.57 3.59
C SER A 40 -9.86 1.91 3.77
N LYS A 41 -10.50 2.81 4.54
CA LYS A 41 -9.91 4.12 4.87
C LYS A 41 -8.60 3.96 5.64
N GLU A 42 -8.56 3.00 6.56
CA GLU A 42 -7.36 2.68 7.33
C GLU A 42 -6.25 2.08 6.48
N GLY A 43 -6.57 1.20 5.53
CA GLY A 43 -5.57 0.65 4.61
C GLY A 43 -4.90 1.76 3.77
N ARG A 44 -5.69 2.72 3.26
CA ARG A 44 -5.13 3.89 2.55
C ARG A 44 -4.26 4.76 3.45
N ARG A 45 -4.66 5.00 4.70
CA ARG A 45 -3.84 5.75 5.67
C ARG A 45 -2.53 5.03 5.98
N LEU A 46 -2.58 3.72 6.20
CA LEU A 46 -1.40 2.88 6.41
C LEU A 46 -0.44 2.96 5.23
N PHE A 47 -0.94 2.87 4.00
CA PHE A 47 -0.12 3.02 2.80
C PHE A 47 0.58 4.38 2.73
N LEU A 48 -0.16 5.47 2.99
CA LEU A 48 0.43 6.82 3.01
C LEU A 48 1.52 6.95 4.07
N PHE A 49 1.32 6.38 5.26
CA PHE A 49 2.32 6.38 6.32
C PHE A 49 3.60 5.63 5.91
N LEU A 50 3.45 4.48 5.24
CA LEU A 50 4.58 3.71 4.71
C LEU A 50 5.33 4.44 3.58
N MET A 51 4.68 5.38 2.89
CA MET A 51 5.31 6.20 1.85
C MET A 51 6.10 7.39 2.39
N ILE A 52 5.99 7.74 3.68
CA ILE A 52 6.70 8.89 4.28
C ILE A 52 8.20 8.83 4.03
N PRO A 53 8.93 7.71 4.28
CA PRO A 53 10.38 7.68 4.04
C PRO A 53 10.76 7.94 2.58
N ALA A 54 9.98 7.39 1.63
CA ALA A 54 10.22 7.62 0.20
C ALA A 54 9.99 9.09 -0.18
N ILE A 55 8.94 9.71 0.34
CA ILE A 55 8.65 11.13 0.13
C ILE A 55 9.76 11.99 0.74
N MET A 56 10.19 11.71 1.97
CA MET A 56 11.29 12.41 2.63
C MET A 56 12.59 12.32 1.84
N MET A 57 12.91 11.14 1.29
CA MET A 57 14.09 10.95 0.46
C MET A 57 14.05 11.84 -0.80
N MET A 58 12.90 11.91 -1.48
CA MET A 58 12.73 12.79 -2.64
C MET A 58 12.93 14.26 -2.29
N ILE A 59 12.41 14.71 -1.14
CA ILE A 59 12.58 16.09 -0.64
C ILE A 59 14.05 16.38 -0.36
N ILE A 60 14.76 15.46 0.32
CA ILE A 60 16.19 15.61 0.64
C ILE A 60 17.02 15.74 -0.65
N VAL A 61 16.77 14.85 -1.63
CA VAL A 61 17.48 14.89 -2.92
C VAL A 61 17.22 16.21 -3.65
N ALA A 62 15.96 16.67 -3.69
CA ALA A 62 15.62 17.95 -4.29
C ALA A 62 16.31 19.13 -3.59
N PHE A 63 16.37 19.10 -2.25
CA PHE A 63 17.02 20.14 -1.46
C PHE A 63 18.54 20.19 -1.72
N ILE A 64 19.20 19.03 -1.77
CA ILE A 64 20.62 18.93 -2.12
C ILE A 64 20.86 19.47 -3.53
N ALA A 65 20.05 19.07 -4.50
CA ALA A 65 20.18 19.54 -5.87
C ALA A 65 20.05 21.07 -5.98
N ILE A 66 19.11 21.68 -5.25
CA ILE A 66 18.95 23.13 -5.22
C ILE A 66 20.17 23.81 -4.59
N LEU A 67 20.70 23.27 -3.49
CA LEU A 67 21.88 23.82 -2.82
C LEU A 67 23.14 23.68 -3.66
N SER A 68 23.32 22.57 -4.38
CA SER A 68 24.49 22.34 -5.25
C SER A 68 24.43 23.11 -6.57
N SER A 69 23.27 23.69 -6.91
CA SER A 69 23.07 24.49 -8.12
C SER A 69 23.36 25.99 -7.91
N ARG A 70 23.75 26.39 -6.69
CA ARG A 70 24.16 27.75 -6.32
C ARG A 70 25.67 27.82 -6.18
#